data_AF-A0A1J0U060-F1
#
_entry.id   AF-A0A1J0U060-F1
#
_cell.length_a   1.000
_cell.length_b   1.000
_cell.length_c   1.000
_cell.angle_alpha   90.00
_cell.angle_beta   90.00
_cell.angle_gamma   90.00
#
_symmetry.space_group_name_H-M   'P 1'
#
loop_
_entity.id
_entity.type
_entity.pdbx_description
1 polymer ?
#
loop_
_entity_poly.entity_id
_entity_poly.type
_entity_poly.pdbx_seq_one_letter_code
_entity_poly.pdbx_strand_id
1 'polypeptide(L)'
;MKKLLSILGTITLVGTVAPNVVACHNKKLVTNESITAKDLQVFNEIQAKAGEKINQKIKNIPYIDSIKSNLSKIYSKVNKGDTDSYQLKLNNPEDNKMATYFINSFTKIFDNVNHDLQNEYSNYFVDEMPLTLDDEKNIVKVTFIDVENLRNKFPSDVNPEPFSAVRVDYKATLQLKFKQMYASFGITSIYNVTENVTALHAFSDKAVSFLIENIKDYFIKLETVNFGENELFKPLYDQMMWDFAKDTKPLDDIFKTAVKNYIISQKEFQNISITYNDTPLIEKEQNGALTSENKGYDGLTNSAKQNKVLLQEWIGEKMNNGVGWDSIDDIKPTDFVDFYKNNVGPVFNVDDNVGLDLGTFKIKLNYFNIYGLGLSGNVTNKDNEDATITLNLSRAAIDKKLANWGKIIIQFIKYAKGGTFISSFVEFRFPNKTFKKVLEQNKKDGLQSVINFLVKDFKNSDEAKDLEDLDLFNIKLHPLLSKPKGIEQNWSWLEIVWDYQITTPWAMMFTFGESFDGGLYYSFVSSPGSNSGKMGMQFSIAERTKIE
;
A
#
# COMPACT_ATOMS: atom_id res chain seq x y z
N MET A 1 11.34 -34.84 -43.15
CA MET A 1 10.37 -34.10 -43.99
C MET A 1 9.03 -34.05 -43.27
N LYS A 2 8.52 -32.83 -43.01
CA LYS A 2 7.13 -32.43 -42.71
C LYS A 2 6.56 -32.86 -41.34
N LYS A 3 5.83 -32.05 -40.56
CA LYS A 3 5.33 -30.65 -40.58
C LYS A 3 4.69 -30.44 -39.17
N LEU A 4 4.98 -29.38 -38.41
CA LEU A 4 4.30 -28.09 -38.35
C LEU A 4 2.82 -28.10 -37.87
N LEU A 5 2.60 -27.38 -36.74
CA LEU A 5 1.50 -26.45 -36.40
C LEU A 5 0.00 -26.86 -36.50
N SER A 6 -0.71 -26.75 -35.36
CA SER A 6 -1.82 -25.81 -35.09
C SER A 6 -2.22 -25.89 -33.59
N ILE A 7 -2.16 -24.87 -32.72
CA ILE A 7 -2.70 -23.49 -32.67
C ILE A 7 -4.13 -23.38 -32.07
N LEU A 8 -4.17 -22.68 -30.92
CA LEU A 8 -5.19 -21.81 -30.30
C LEU A 8 -6.45 -22.38 -29.62
N GLY A 9 -6.66 -21.89 -28.38
CA GLY A 9 -7.92 -21.97 -27.65
C GLY A 9 -7.90 -21.19 -26.32
N THR A 10 -7.98 -19.85 -26.41
CA THR A 10 -8.34 -18.85 -25.37
C THR A 10 -7.25 -18.25 -24.45
N ILE A 11 -6.80 -17.06 -24.87
CA ILE A 11 -6.34 -15.94 -24.07
C ILE A 11 -7.58 -15.23 -23.50
N THR A 12 -7.58 -14.84 -22.23
CA THR A 12 -8.18 -13.56 -21.79
C THR A 12 -7.40 -12.99 -20.60
N LEU A 13 -6.90 -11.78 -20.82
CA LEU A 13 -6.31 -10.84 -19.88
C LEU A 13 -7.21 -10.62 -18.65
N VAL A 14 -6.61 -10.61 -17.46
CA VAL A 14 -6.91 -9.61 -16.42
C VAL A 14 -5.60 -9.32 -15.68
N GLY A 15 -4.78 -8.42 -16.23
CA GLY A 15 -3.70 -7.79 -15.46
C GLY A 15 -4.37 -6.95 -14.37
N THR A 16 -4.07 -7.22 -13.11
CA THR A 16 -4.61 -6.46 -11.98
C THR A 16 -3.76 -5.21 -11.81
N VAL A 17 -4.21 -4.09 -12.39
CA VAL A 17 -3.54 -2.80 -12.27
C VAL A 17 -4.00 -2.18 -10.94
N ALA A 18 -3.11 -2.06 -9.95
CA ALA A 18 -3.49 -1.24 -8.78
C ALA A 18 -3.55 0.23 -9.19
N PRO A 19 -4.46 0.99 -8.59
CA PRO A 19 -4.83 2.30 -9.09
C PRO A 19 -3.91 3.36 -8.51
N ASN A 20 -3.61 4.32 -9.37
CA ASN A 20 -3.02 5.60 -9.03
C ASN A 20 -4.02 6.43 -8.23
N VAL A 21 -4.06 6.24 -6.90
CA VAL A 21 -4.91 7.00 -5.98
C VAL A 21 -4.03 7.87 -5.07
N VAL A 22 -3.98 9.18 -5.33
CA VAL A 22 -3.50 10.14 -4.32
C VAL A 22 -4.62 10.29 -3.29
N ALA A 23 -4.62 9.44 -2.27
CA ALA A 23 -5.66 9.46 -1.24
C ALA A 23 -5.17 10.15 0.06
N CYS A 24 -5.69 11.34 0.32
CA CYS A 24 -5.97 11.74 1.70
C CYS A 24 -7.16 10.92 2.19
N HIS A 25 -6.89 9.89 2.99
CA HIS A 25 -7.88 8.93 3.43
C HIS A 25 -8.73 9.49 4.58
N ASN A 26 -9.81 10.20 4.28
CA ASN A 26 -10.85 10.49 5.27
C ASN A 26 -11.89 9.36 5.29
N LYS A 27 -11.55 8.23 5.91
CA LYS A 27 -12.50 7.13 6.19
C LYS A 27 -13.37 7.51 7.39
N LYS A 28 -14.69 7.55 7.23
CA LYS A 28 -15.66 7.74 8.32
C LYS A 28 -16.69 6.62 8.32
N LEU A 29 -16.96 6.07 9.51
CA LEU A 29 -18.05 5.14 9.80
C LEU A 29 -19.20 5.92 10.43
N VAL A 30 -20.43 5.74 9.95
CA VAL A 30 -21.55 6.60 10.35
C VAL A 30 -22.51 5.95 11.36
N THR A 31 -22.72 4.62 11.43
CA THR A 31 -23.66 4.00 12.41
C THR A 31 -23.49 2.48 12.66
N ASN A 32 -24.34 1.89 13.54
CA ASN A 32 -24.28 0.56 14.20
C ASN A 32 -24.70 -0.68 13.35
N GLU A 33 -24.50 -0.72 12.04
CA GLU A 33 -24.64 -2.01 11.29
C GLU A 33 -23.29 -2.71 11.18
N SER A 34 -23.26 -4.04 11.33
CA SER A 34 -22.00 -4.80 11.32
C SER A 34 -21.40 -4.86 9.91
N ILE A 35 -20.50 -3.94 9.60
CA ILE A 35 -19.59 -4.04 8.45
C ILE A 35 -18.74 -5.29 8.62
N THR A 36 -18.75 -6.15 7.61
CA THR A 36 -17.92 -7.36 7.60
C THR A 36 -16.56 -7.11 6.96
N ALA A 37 -15.58 -7.98 7.23
CA ALA A 37 -14.30 -7.94 6.53
C ALA A 37 -14.45 -8.07 5.00
N LYS A 38 -15.45 -8.85 4.55
CA LYS A 38 -15.79 -9.01 3.12
C LYS A 38 -16.32 -7.70 2.53
N ASP A 39 -17.11 -6.93 3.27
CA ASP A 39 -17.61 -5.63 2.82
C ASP A 39 -16.46 -4.65 2.59
N LEU A 40 -15.48 -4.63 3.50
CA LEU A 40 -14.29 -3.79 3.37
C LEU A 40 -13.43 -4.21 2.16
N GLN A 41 -13.32 -5.51 1.90
CA GLN A 41 -12.62 -6.04 0.73
C GLN A 41 -13.27 -5.55 -0.57
N VAL A 42 -14.59 -5.72 -0.70
CA VAL A 42 -15.36 -5.27 -1.87
C VAL A 42 -15.25 -3.75 -2.05
N PHE A 43 -15.34 -2.98 -0.96
CA PHE A 43 -15.19 -1.53 -0.99
C PHE A 43 -13.83 -1.09 -1.55
N ASN A 44 -12.74 -1.68 -1.08
CA ASN A 44 -11.40 -1.37 -1.58
C ASN A 44 -11.23 -1.83 -3.05
N GLU A 45 -11.84 -2.95 -3.44
CA GLU A 45 -11.81 -3.46 -4.81
C GLU A 45 -12.51 -2.53 -5.79
N ILE A 46 -13.70 -2.02 -5.44
CA ILE A 46 -14.45 -1.07 -6.28
C ILE A 46 -13.64 0.22 -6.46
N GLN A 47 -13.12 0.78 -5.36
CA GLN A 47 -12.27 1.97 -5.40
C GLN A 47 -11.08 1.72 -6.34
N ALA A 48 -10.49 0.53 -6.25
CA ALA A 48 -9.33 0.22 -7.03
C ALA A 48 -9.65 0.13 -8.55
N LYS A 49 -10.64 -0.68 -8.91
CA LYS A 49 -11.07 -0.83 -10.31
C LYS A 49 -11.54 0.48 -10.93
N ALA A 50 -12.17 1.36 -10.15
CA ALA A 50 -12.57 2.69 -10.61
C ALA A 50 -11.37 3.51 -11.09
N GLY A 51 -10.34 3.62 -10.25
CA GLY A 51 -9.12 4.36 -10.60
C GLY A 51 -8.41 3.75 -11.81
N GLU A 52 -8.35 2.42 -11.89
CA GLU A 52 -7.77 1.70 -13.04
C GLU A 52 -8.51 1.99 -14.35
N LYS A 53 -9.82 1.69 -14.41
CA LYS A 53 -10.63 1.80 -15.62
C LYS A 53 -10.68 3.25 -16.15
N ILE A 54 -10.74 4.24 -15.26
CA ILE A 54 -10.70 5.66 -15.63
C ILE A 54 -9.33 6.02 -16.24
N ASN A 55 -8.23 5.66 -15.57
CA ASN A 55 -6.88 5.97 -16.05
C ASN A 55 -6.59 5.32 -17.41
N GLN A 56 -7.03 4.08 -17.63
CA GLN A 56 -6.89 3.40 -18.92
C GLN A 56 -7.56 4.17 -20.07
N LYS A 57 -8.75 4.72 -19.84
CA LYS A 57 -9.48 5.51 -20.85
C LYS A 57 -8.85 6.89 -21.09
N ILE A 58 -8.27 7.52 -20.07
CA ILE A 58 -7.61 8.84 -20.18
C ILE A 58 -6.32 8.78 -21.01
N LYS A 59 -5.54 7.68 -20.90
CA LYS A 59 -4.24 7.53 -21.60
C LYS A 59 -4.29 7.77 -23.12
N ASN A 60 -5.46 7.64 -23.74
CA ASN A 60 -5.64 7.75 -25.19
C ASN A 60 -5.94 9.17 -25.70
N ILE A 61 -5.97 10.21 -24.83
CA ILE A 61 -6.37 11.57 -25.21
C ILE A 61 -5.32 12.65 -24.83
N PRO A 62 -4.02 12.50 -25.14
CA PRO A 62 -3.02 13.47 -24.68
C PRO A 62 -3.04 14.80 -25.46
N TYR A 63 -3.56 14.85 -26.69
CA TYR A 63 -3.53 16.05 -27.53
C TYR A 63 -4.92 16.52 -27.94
N ILE A 64 -5.15 17.84 -27.81
CA ILE A 64 -6.39 18.49 -28.20
C ILE A 64 -6.09 19.57 -29.25
N ASP A 65 -6.76 19.45 -30.38
CA ASP A 65 -6.80 20.49 -31.41
C ASP A 65 -7.70 21.64 -30.93
N SER A 66 -7.08 22.80 -30.65
CA SER A 66 -7.80 23.95 -30.09
C SER A 66 -8.78 24.58 -31.07
N ILE A 67 -8.52 24.46 -32.37
CA ILE A 67 -9.37 25.04 -33.41
C ILE A 67 -10.65 24.22 -33.50
N LYS A 68 -10.53 22.88 -33.57
CA LYS A 68 -11.69 21.97 -33.59
C LYS A 68 -12.50 22.01 -32.30
N SER A 69 -11.85 22.30 -31.18
CA SER A 69 -12.46 22.29 -29.85
C SER A 69 -12.94 23.66 -29.37
N ASN A 70 -12.77 24.72 -30.17
CA ASN A 70 -13.09 26.11 -29.81
C ASN A 70 -12.41 26.58 -28.50
N LEU A 71 -11.13 26.19 -28.33
CA LEU A 71 -10.33 26.48 -27.14
C LEU A 71 -9.25 27.55 -27.39
N SER A 72 -9.19 28.21 -28.54
CA SER A 72 -8.08 29.14 -28.87
C SER A 72 -7.89 30.29 -27.86
N LYS A 73 -8.94 30.68 -27.12
CA LYS A 73 -8.81 31.68 -26.05
C LYS A 73 -8.02 31.19 -24.83
N ILE A 74 -7.74 29.89 -24.71
CA ILE A 74 -7.02 29.33 -23.57
C ILE A 74 -5.58 29.86 -23.50
N TYR A 75 -4.99 30.21 -24.65
CA TYR A 75 -3.63 30.71 -24.74
C TYR A 75 -3.45 32.09 -24.09
N SER A 76 -4.51 32.90 -23.99
CA SER A 76 -4.41 34.23 -23.35
C SER A 76 -4.40 34.18 -21.82
N LYS A 77 -4.52 32.98 -21.23
CA LYS A 77 -4.53 32.80 -19.77
C LYS A 77 -3.15 32.65 -19.15
N VAL A 78 -2.14 32.39 -19.97
CA VAL A 78 -0.76 32.15 -19.53
C VAL A 78 0.21 32.75 -20.53
N ASN A 79 1.38 33.19 -20.06
CA ASN A 79 2.41 33.79 -20.90
C ASN A 79 3.74 33.05 -20.76
N LYS A 80 4.63 33.29 -21.73
CA LYS A 80 6.01 32.83 -21.68
C LYS A 80 6.72 33.43 -20.47
N GLY A 81 7.30 32.57 -19.62
CA GLY A 81 8.00 32.97 -18.40
C GLY A 81 7.15 32.88 -17.12
N ASP A 82 5.85 32.63 -17.23
CA ASP A 82 5.01 32.32 -16.06
C ASP A 82 5.46 30.98 -15.47
N THR A 83 5.90 30.99 -14.22
CA THR A 83 6.30 29.77 -13.48
C THR A 83 5.09 29.06 -12.88
N ASP A 84 4.02 29.81 -12.60
CA ASP A 84 2.80 29.30 -11.98
C ASP A 84 1.69 29.07 -13.00
N SER A 85 0.94 27.99 -12.82
CA SER A 85 -0.24 27.69 -13.63
C SER A 85 -1.39 28.67 -13.33
N TYR A 86 -2.16 29.05 -14.34
CA TYR A 86 -3.43 29.76 -14.15
C TYR A 86 -4.57 28.77 -13.87
N GLN A 87 -5.23 28.89 -12.70
CA GLN A 87 -6.42 28.11 -12.40
C GLN A 87 -7.67 28.78 -12.99
N LEU A 88 -8.38 28.07 -13.88
CA LEU A 88 -9.64 28.55 -14.46
C LEU A 88 -10.68 28.75 -13.35
N LYS A 89 -11.28 29.94 -13.32
CA LYS A 89 -12.30 30.30 -12.32
C LYS A 89 -13.69 29.96 -12.84
N LEU A 90 -14.32 28.92 -12.28
CA LEU A 90 -15.64 28.44 -12.75
C LEU A 90 -16.77 29.47 -12.63
N ASN A 91 -16.60 30.51 -11.80
CA ASN A 91 -17.55 31.63 -11.72
C ASN A 91 -17.35 32.71 -12.80
N ASN A 92 -16.25 32.67 -13.56
CA ASN A 92 -16.03 33.54 -14.71
C ASN A 92 -16.60 32.87 -15.97
N PRO A 93 -17.46 33.53 -16.77
CA PRO A 93 -18.12 32.89 -17.92
C PRO A 93 -17.17 32.35 -19.00
N GLU A 94 -16.06 33.04 -19.28
CA GLU A 94 -15.09 32.58 -20.27
C GLU A 94 -14.27 31.39 -19.77
N ASP A 95 -13.75 31.48 -18.54
CA ASP A 95 -13.01 30.38 -17.90
C ASP A 95 -13.89 29.15 -17.74
N ASN A 96 -15.16 29.33 -17.34
CA ASN A 96 -16.13 28.25 -17.22
C ASN A 96 -16.36 27.54 -18.56
N LYS A 97 -16.51 28.31 -19.65
CA LYS A 97 -16.69 27.73 -21.00
C LYS A 97 -15.51 26.83 -21.40
N MET A 98 -14.29 27.25 -21.09
CA MET A 98 -13.08 26.44 -21.36
C MET A 98 -13.00 25.23 -20.42
N ALA A 99 -13.22 25.41 -19.12
CA ALA A 99 -13.20 24.35 -18.12
C ALA A 99 -14.24 23.25 -18.44
N THR A 100 -15.43 23.65 -18.88
CA THR A 100 -16.54 22.75 -19.25
C THR A 100 -16.15 21.73 -20.31
N TYR A 101 -15.23 22.06 -21.24
CA TYR A 101 -14.74 21.08 -22.22
C TYR A 101 -14.06 19.89 -21.52
N PHE A 102 -13.13 20.17 -20.61
CA PHE A 102 -12.37 19.15 -19.90
C PHE A 102 -13.23 18.36 -18.91
N ILE A 103 -14.11 19.07 -18.19
CA ILE A 103 -15.11 18.46 -17.30
C ILE A 103 -15.98 17.49 -18.09
N ASN A 104 -16.63 17.93 -19.17
CA ASN A 104 -17.49 17.07 -19.99
C ASN A 104 -16.75 15.89 -20.61
N SER A 105 -15.49 16.10 -21.04
CA SER A 105 -14.65 15.03 -21.57
C SER A 105 -14.40 13.96 -20.50
N PHE A 106 -14.10 14.36 -19.27
CA PHE A 106 -13.90 13.43 -18.16
C PHE A 106 -15.21 12.78 -17.71
N THR A 107 -16.30 13.54 -17.58
CA THR A 107 -17.61 13.04 -17.15
C THR A 107 -18.09 11.90 -18.05
N LYS A 108 -17.89 12.00 -19.38
CA LYS A 108 -18.18 10.88 -20.30
C LYS A 108 -17.37 9.62 -19.98
N ILE A 109 -16.11 9.75 -19.61
CA ILE A 109 -15.27 8.61 -19.21
C ILE A 109 -15.78 8.04 -17.89
N PHE A 110 -16.02 8.93 -16.92
CA PHE A 110 -16.53 8.59 -15.59
C PHE A 110 -17.86 7.85 -15.67
N ASP A 111 -18.87 8.39 -16.36
CA ASP A 111 -20.20 7.81 -16.47
C ASP A 111 -20.15 6.39 -17.04
N ASN A 112 -19.36 6.18 -18.10
CA ASN A 112 -19.15 4.86 -18.68
C ASN A 112 -18.54 3.88 -17.68
N VAL A 113 -17.49 4.29 -16.97
CA VAL A 113 -16.86 3.41 -15.95
C VAL A 113 -17.80 3.16 -14.77
N ASN A 114 -18.58 4.15 -14.37
CA ASN A 114 -19.51 4.06 -13.25
C ASN A 114 -20.64 3.07 -13.57
N HIS A 115 -21.16 3.08 -14.81
CA HIS A 115 -22.12 2.09 -15.30
C HIS A 115 -21.49 0.69 -15.37
N ASP A 116 -20.25 0.57 -15.85
CA ASP A 116 -19.54 -0.72 -15.89
C ASP A 116 -19.40 -1.31 -14.47
N LEU A 117 -19.07 -0.47 -13.48
CA LEU A 117 -18.97 -0.88 -12.07
C LEU A 117 -20.33 -1.23 -11.48
N GLN A 118 -21.38 -0.47 -11.78
CA GLN A 118 -22.74 -0.78 -11.31
C GLN A 118 -23.18 -2.16 -11.81
N ASN A 119 -22.94 -2.48 -13.08
CA ASN A 119 -23.28 -3.77 -13.66
C ASN A 119 -22.50 -4.92 -12.99
N GLU A 120 -21.18 -4.73 -12.82
CA GLU A 120 -20.27 -5.70 -12.21
C GLU A 120 -20.60 -6.00 -10.74
N TYR A 121 -21.05 -4.98 -9.99
CA TYR A 121 -21.42 -5.06 -8.58
C TYR A 121 -22.93 -4.88 -8.36
N SER A 122 -23.75 -5.30 -9.33
CA SER A 122 -25.21 -5.07 -9.35
C SER A 122 -25.96 -5.64 -8.14
N ASN A 123 -25.42 -6.68 -7.52
CA ASN A 123 -25.93 -7.25 -6.27
C ASN A 123 -25.75 -6.32 -5.05
N TYR A 124 -24.87 -5.32 -5.15
CA TYR A 124 -24.65 -4.30 -4.14
C TYR A 124 -25.24 -2.94 -4.52
N PHE A 125 -25.43 -2.69 -5.82
CA PHE A 125 -25.85 -1.41 -6.40
C PHE A 125 -27.04 -1.61 -7.36
N VAL A 126 -28.20 -1.94 -6.79
CA VAL A 126 -29.40 -2.26 -7.59
C VAL A 126 -29.92 -1.04 -8.34
N ASP A 127 -30.07 0.09 -7.65
CA ASP A 127 -30.65 1.33 -8.20
C ASP A 127 -29.77 2.57 -7.92
N GLU A 128 -28.53 2.37 -7.49
CA GLU A 128 -27.59 3.45 -7.16
C GLU A 128 -26.30 3.28 -7.97
N MET A 129 -25.68 4.39 -8.34
CA MET A 129 -24.34 4.38 -8.94
C MET A 129 -23.27 4.24 -7.85
N PRO A 130 -22.21 3.42 -8.07
CA PRO A 130 -21.18 3.21 -7.06
C PRO A 130 -20.37 4.47 -6.74
N LEU A 131 -20.15 5.32 -7.75
CA LEU A 131 -19.35 6.53 -7.62
C LEU A 131 -20.19 7.78 -7.85
N THR A 132 -19.79 8.87 -7.22
CA THR A 132 -20.24 10.22 -7.54
C THR A 132 -19.05 11.14 -7.81
N LEU A 133 -19.28 12.17 -8.62
CA LEU A 133 -18.29 13.21 -8.91
C LEU A 133 -18.58 14.44 -8.05
N ASP A 134 -17.55 14.98 -7.40
CA ASP A 134 -17.64 16.17 -6.56
C ASP A 134 -17.30 17.39 -7.41
N ASP A 135 -18.31 17.93 -8.09
CA ASP A 135 -18.16 19.02 -9.06
C ASP A 135 -17.57 20.29 -8.46
N GLU A 136 -17.81 20.54 -7.17
CA GLU A 136 -17.32 21.72 -6.45
C GLU A 136 -15.80 21.68 -6.23
N LYS A 137 -15.20 20.47 -6.28
CA LYS A 137 -13.76 20.26 -6.11
C LYS A 137 -13.01 20.07 -7.43
N ASN A 138 -13.67 20.26 -8.56
CA ASN A 138 -13.01 20.21 -9.85
C ASN A 138 -12.01 21.37 -10.00
N ILE A 139 -10.78 21.05 -10.37
CA ILE A 139 -9.72 22.04 -10.59
C ILE A 139 -9.21 21.89 -12.02
N VAL A 140 -9.19 22.99 -12.77
CA VAL A 140 -8.59 23.05 -14.11
C VAL A 140 -7.47 24.09 -14.09
N LYS A 141 -6.23 23.64 -14.31
CA LYS A 141 -5.04 24.50 -14.35
C LYS A 141 -4.46 24.53 -15.74
N VAL A 142 -4.10 25.71 -16.21
CA VAL A 142 -3.49 25.97 -17.52
C VAL A 142 -2.04 26.38 -17.29
N THR A 143 -1.12 25.79 -18.04
CA THR A 143 0.31 26.07 -17.99
C THR A 143 0.83 26.33 -19.41
N PHE A 144 1.70 27.34 -19.56
CA PHE A 144 2.30 27.67 -20.84
C PHE A 144 3.22 26.55 -21.36
N ILE A 145 3.20 26.27 -22.67
CA ILE A 145 4.17 25.40 -23.34
C ILE A 145 5.09 26.27 -24.21
N ASP A 146 6.40 26.22 -23.98
CA ASP A 146 7.39 26.96 -24.76
C ASP A 146 7.79 26.19 -26.03
N VAL A 147 6.94 26.32 -27.04
CA VAL A 147 7.11 25.67 -28.35
C VAL A 147 8.42 26.07 -29.03
N GLU A 148 8.89 27.30 -28.84
CA GLU A 148 10.14 27.77 -29.44
C GLU A 148 11.34 27.04 -28.84
N ASN A 149 11.41 26.92 -27.51
CA ASN A 149 12.47 26.18 -26.86
C ASN A 149 12.40 24.67 -27.13
N LEU A 150 11.19 24.11 -27.23
CA LEU A 150 11.01 22.73 -27.70
C LEU A 150 11.59 22.53 -29.11
N ARG A 151 11.23 23.39 -30.06
CA ARG A 151 11.73 23.33 -31.44
C ARG A 151 13.25 23.46 -31.49
N ASN A 152 13.83 24.38 -30.72
CA ASN A 152 15.27 24.64 -30.73
C ASN A 152 16.07 23.50 -30.09
N LYS A 153 15.56 22.90 -29.00
CA LYS A 153 16.24 21.84 -28.26
C LYS A 153 16.00 20.45 -28.87
N PHE A 154 14.83 20.23 -29.46
CA PHE A 154 14.38 18.97 -30.02
C PHE A 154 13.88 19.16 -31.46
N PRO A 155 14.79 19.52 -32.40
CA PRO A 155 14.41 19.76 -33.78
C PRO A 155 13.77 18.51 -34.41
N SER A 156 12.71 18.73 -35.18
CA SER A 156 12.02 17.70 -35.96
C SER A 156 12.05 18.07 -37.45
N ASP A 157 11.78 17.10 -38.32
CA ASP A 157 11.67 17.35 -39.77
C ASP A 157 10.44 18.21 -40.12
N VAL A 158 9.50 18.38 -39.18
CA VAL A 158 8.38 19.31 -39.27
C VAL A 158 8.87 20.71 -38.89
N ASN A 159 8.83 21.64 -39.84
CA ASN A 159 9.15 23.05 -39.63
C ASN A 159 7.89 23.92 -39.80
N PRO A 160 7.01 23.97 -38.80
CA PRO A 160 5.79 24.76 -38.87
C PRO A 160 6.07 26.25 -38.64
N GLU A 161 5.16 27.09 -39.11
CA GLU A 161 5.03 28.47 -38.61
C GLU A 161 4.82 28.47 -37.08
N PRO A 162 5.20 29.56 -36.37
CA PRO A 162 4.96 29.69 -34.94
C PRO A 162 3.49 29.42 -34.57
N PHE A 163 3.27 28.64 -33.52
CA PHE A 163 1.94 28.27 -33.04
C PHE A 163 1.90 28.24 -31.52
N SER A 164 0.70 28.37 -30.96
CA SER A 164 0.46 28.39 -29.51
C SER A 164 0.13 27.00 -28.98
N ALA A 165 0.60 26.71 -27.77
CA ALA A 165 0.27 25.50 -27.04
C ALA A 165 0.22 25.75 -25.53
N VAL A 166 -0.65 25.02 -24.83
CA VAL A 166 -0.72 24.99 -23.36
C VAL A 166 -0.95 23.58 -22.85
N ARG A 167 -0.46 23.31 -21.64
CA ARG A 167 -0.81 22.11 -20.88
C ARG A 167 -2.01 22.43 -19.99
N VAL A 168 -2.97 21.52 -19.94
CA VAL A 168 -4.14 21.62 -19.06
C VAL A 168 -4.16 20.41 -18.13
N ASP A 169 -4.10 20.69 -16.83
CA ASP A 169 -4.22 19.70 -15.76
C ASP A 169 -5.64 19.77 -15.20
N TYR A 170 -6.41 18.71 -15.40
CA TYR A 170 -7.75 18.56 -14.86
C TYR A 170 -7.73 17.59 -13.68
N LYS A 171 -8.15 18.04 -12.50
CA LYS A 171 -8.28 17.21 -11.29
C LYS A 171 -9.75 17.08 -10.92
N ALA A 172 -10.25 15.85 -11.01
CA ALA A 172 -11.58 15.47 -10.53
C ALA A 172 -11.47 14.84 -9.14
N THR A 173 -12.46 15.08 -8.30
CA THR A 173 -12.62 14.36 -7.02
C THR A 173 -13.80 13.41 -7.13
N LEU A 174 -13.55 12.14 -6.89
CA LEU A 174 -14.55 11.07 -6.87
C LEU A 174 -14.88 10.71 -5.43
N GLN A 175 -16.11 10.26 -5.21
CA GLN A 175 -16.57 9.71 -3.95
C GLN A 175 -17.14 8.32 -4.19
N LEU A 176 -16.72 7.34 -3.39
CA LEU A 176 -17.29 6.00 -3.34
C LEU A 176 -18.12 5.88 -2.08
N LYS A 177 -19.38 5.47 -2.24
CA LYS A 177 -20.26 5.09 -1.14
C LYS A 177 -20.61 3.61 -1.29
N PHE A 178 -20.33 2.83 -0.26
CA PHE A 178 -20.73 1.42 -0.21
C PHE A 178 -21.23 1.11 1.20
N LYS A 179 -22.53 0.82 1.31
CA LYS A 179 -23.21 0.73 2.61
C LYS A 179 -22.93 2.00 3.43
N GLN A 180 -22.31 1.86 4.60
CA GLN A 180 -21.94 2.96 5.49
C GLN A 180 -20.47 3.43 5.36
N MET A 181 -19.73 2.90 4.38
CA MET A 181 -18.35 3.28 4.12
C MET A 181 -18.28 4.36 3.03
N TYR A 182 -17.40 5.32 3.26
CA TYR A 182 -17.15 6.45 2.37
C TYR A 182 -15.66 6.58 2.10
N ALA A 183 -15.30 6.75 0.83
CA ALA A 183 -13.96 7.13 0.39
C ALA A 183 -14.06 8.30 -0.57
N SER A 184 -13.08 9.19 -0.52
CA SER A 184 -12.90 10.26 -1.50
C SER A 184 -11.49 10.17 -2.04
N PHE A 185 -11.36 10.27 -3.37
CA PHE A 185 -10.08 10.18 -4.05
C PHE A 185 -10.04 11.05 -5.30
N GLY A 186 -8.85 11.56 -5.64
CA GLY A 186 -8.64 12.40 -6.81
C GLY A 186 -8.13 11.63 -8.02
N ILE A 187 -8.58 12.03 -9.22
CA ILE A 187 -8.02 11.59 -10.51
C ILE A 187 -7.54 12.83 -11.27
N THR A 188 -6.32 12.77 -11.79
CA THR A 188 -5.73 13.84 -12.61
C THR A 188 -5.62 13.40 -14.07
N SER A 189 -6.14 14.20 -14.98
CA SER A 189 -5.93 14.09 -16.43
C SER A 189 -5.04 15.24 -16.91
N ILE A 190 -4.13 14.95 -17.84
CA ILE A 190 -3.24 15.95 -18.44
C ILE A 190 -3.51 16.00 -19.94
N TYR A 191 -3.68 17.21 -20.48
CA TYR A 191 -3.93 17.45 -21.89
C TYR A 191 -2.96 18.49 -22.44
N ASN A 192 -2.45 18.27 -23.66
CA ASN A 192 -1.70 19.26 -24.42
C ASN A 192 -2.63 19.87 -25.48
N VAL A 193 -3.04 21.13 -25.29
CA VAL A 193 -3.93 21.86 -26.18
C VAL A 193 -3.08 22.71 -27.13
N THR A 194 -3.29 22.58 -28.44
CA THR A 194 -2.45 23.23 -29.45
C THR A 194 -3.21 23.56 -30.73
N GLU A 195 -2.73 24.59 -31.43
CA GLU A 195 -3.18 24.94 -32.78
C GLU A 195 -2.63 23.97 -33.84
N ASN A 196 -1.51 23.29 -33.54
CA ASN A 196 -0.85 22.36 -34.44
C ASN A 196 -0.49 21.06 -33.70
N VAL A 197 -1.41 20.11 -33.73
CA VAL A 197 -1.26 18.80 -33.06
C VAL A 197 -0.08 18.01 -33.66
N THR A 198 0.05 17.96 -34.99
CA THR A 198 1.08 17.19 -35.66
C THR A 198 2.48 17.67 -35.30
N ALA A 199 2.73 18.98 -35.32
CA ALA A 199 4.03 19.52 -34.96
C ALA A 199 4.35 19.34 -33.47
N LEU A 200 3.40 19.62 -32.58
CA LEU A 200 3.63 19.45 -31.15
C LEU A 200 3.91 17.98 -30.79
N HIS A 201 3.20 17.05 -31.42
CA HIS A 201 3.47 15.62 -31.27
C HIS A 201 4.88 15.26 -31.74
N ALA A 202 5.32 15.76 -32.90
CA ALA A 202 6.68 15.50 -33.40
C ALA A 202 7.77 16.03 -32.44
N PHE A 203 7.58 17.21 -31.85
CA PHE A 203 8.49 17.72 -30.81
C PHE A 203 8.44 16.90 -29.54
N SER A 204 7.24 16.44 -29.12
CA SER A 204 7.07 15.54 -27.99
C SER A 204 7.83 14.24 -28.19
N ASP A 205 7.73 13.61 -29.37
CA ASP A 205 8.40 12.33 -29.66
C ASP A 205 9.91 12.46 -29.52
N LYS A 206 10.48 13.58 -30.00
CA LYS A 206 11.91 13.89 -29.84
C LYS A 206 12.29 14.18 -28.39
N ALA A 207 11.47 14.92 -27.65
CA ALA A 207 11.69 15.19 -26.23
C ALA A 207 11.61 13.91 -25.37
N VAL A 208 10.65 13.02 -25.66
CA VAL A 208 10.51 11.70 -25.05
C VAL A 208 11.73 10.84 -25.37
N SER A 209 12.15 10.78 -26.64
CA SER A 209 13.32 10.01 -27.06
C SER A 209 14.58 10.47 -26.32
N PHE A 210 14.79 11.79 -26.24
CA PHE A 210 15.89 12.38 -25.48
C PHE A 210 15.83 12.02 -24.00
N LEU A 211 14.66 12.17 -23.37
CA LEU A 211 14.48 11.85 -21.96
C LEU A 211 14.79 10.38 -21.69
N ILE A 212 14.20 9.46 -22.45
CA ILE A 212 14.43 8.02 -22.34
C ILE A 212 15.90 7.69 -22.52
N GLU A 213 16.55 8.23 -23.55
CA GLU A 213 17.97 7.97 -23.82
C GLU A 213 18.87 8.31 -22.63
N ASN A 214 18.54 9.38 -21.89
CA ASN A 214 19.35 9.90 -20.79
C ASN A 214 18.96 9.34 -19.40
N ILE A 215 17.78 8.70 -19.26
CA ILE A 215 17.34 8.08 -17.98
C ILE A 215 17.27 6.55 -18.02
N LYS A 216 17.29 5.92 -19.20
CA LYS A 216 17.17 4.45 -19.31
C LYS A 216 18.24 3.72 -18.50
N ASP A 217 19.49 4.19 -18.50
CA ASP A 217 20.58 3.53 -17.78
C ASP A 217 20.41 3.59 -16.26
N TYR A 218 19.74 4.64 -15.76
CA TYR A 218 19.35 4.72 -14.35
C TYR A 218 18.35 3.62 -14.00
N PHE A 219 17.33 3.41 -14.84
CA PHE A 219 16.32 2.38 -14.61
C PHE A 219 16.81 0.96 -14.88
N ILE A 220 17.70 0.74 -15.87
CA ILE A 220 18.33 -0.57 -16.12
C ILE A 220 19.13 -1.02 -14.89
N LYS A 221 19.84 -0.11 -14.21
CA LYS A 221 20.52 -0.44 -12.95
C LYS A 221 19.55 -0.84 -11.82
N LEU A 222 18.27 -0.51 -11.96
CA LEU A 222 17.22 -0.83 -11.00
C LEU A 222 16.41 -2.08 -11.39
N GLU A 223 16.59 -2.61 -12.59
CA GLU A 223 15.76 -3.68 -13.20
C GLU A 223 15.69 -4.95 -12.34
N THR A 224 16.79 -5.28 -11.64
CA THR A 224 16.85 -6.40 -10.68
C THR A 224 17.61 -5.99 -9.41
N VAL A 225 16.97 -5.15 -8.61
CA VAL A 225 17.55 -4.70 -7.33
C VAL A 225 17.03 -5.52 -6.16
N ASN A 226 17.95 -5.97 -5.30
CA ASN A 226 17.63 -6.50 -3.99
C ASN A 226 17.17 -5.36 -3.06
N PHE A 227 15.88 -5.37 -2.74
CA PHE A 227 15.20 -4.34 -1.97
C PHE A 227 15.81 -4.11 -0.58
N GLY A 228 16.33 -5.17 0.06
CA GLY A 228 16.93 -5.07 1.39
C GLY A 228 18.36 -4.53 1.44
N GLU A 229 19.04 -4.47 0.29
CA GLU A 229 20.46 -4.07 0.19
C GLU A 229 20.65 -2.71 -0.49
N ASN A 230 19.66 -2.27 -1.27
CA ASN A 230 19.76 -1.02 -1.98
C ASN A 230 19.42 0.18 -1.09
N GLU A 231 20.35 1.12 -1.00
CA GLU A 231 20.21 2.36 -0.21
C GLU A 231 18.96 3.16 -0.57
N LEU A 232 18.47 3.09 -1.82
CA LEU A 232 17.24 3.73 -2.24
C LEU A 232 16.02 3.20 -1.48
N PHE A 233 15.96 1.88 -1.26
CA PHE A 233 14.81 1.19 -0.67
C PHE A 233 14.99 0.91 0.83
N LYS A 234 16.18 1.17 1.36
CA LYS A 234 16.52 0.97 2.77
C LYS A 234 15.48 1.55 3.75
N PRO A 235 14.93 2.77 3.56
CA PRO A 235 13.88 3.29 4.46
C PRO A 235 12.63 2.39 4.51
N LEU A 236 12.15 1.91 3.35
CA LEU A 236 10.98 1.02 3.29
C LEU A 236 11.30 -0.37 3.84
N TYR A 237 12.50 -0.88 3.56
CA TYR A 237 12.97 -2.15 4.12
C TYR A 237 13.02 -2.09 5.65
N ASP A 238 13.62 -1.04 6.20
CA ASP A 238 13.76 -0.86 7.64
C ASP A 238 12.40 -0.70 8.34
N GLN A 239 11.40 -0.13 7.65
CA GLN A 239 10.02 0.02 8.15
C GLN A 239 9.11 -1.20 7.90
N MET A 240 9.62 -2.27 7.28
CA MET A 240 8.86 -3.45 6.86
C MET A 240 7.71 -3.14 5.88
N MET A 241 7.89 -2.15 5.01
CA MET A 241 6.94 -1.79 3.96
C MET A 241 7.23 -2.58 2.68
N TRP A 242 6.80 -3.84 2.63
CA TRP A 242 7.13 -4.77 1.53
C TRP A 242 5.91 -5.16 0.67
N ASP A 243 4.69 -4.90 1.17
CA ASP A 243 3.45 -5.21 0.48
C ASP A 243 2.97 -4.00 -0.32
N PHE A 244 3.23 -4.02 -1.63
CA PHE A 244 2.77 -3.01 -2.60
C PHE A 244 1.53 -3.48 -3.38
N ALA A 245 0.84 -4.52 -2.90
CA ALA A 245 -0.35 -5.04 -3.58
C ALA A 245 -1.51 -4.02 -3.54
N LYS A 246 -1.64 -3.26 -2.45
CA LYS A 246 -2.73 -2.28 -2.28
C LYS A 246 -2.29 -0.82 -2.45
N ASP A 247 -1.13 -0.46 -1.92
CA ASP A 247 -0.64 0.92 -1.92
C ASP A 247 0.81 0.97 -2.42
N THR A 248 1.02 1.67 -3.54
CA THR A 248 2.34 1.89 -4.14
C THR A 248 2.89 3.27 -3.85
N LYS A 249 2.14 4.15 -3.16
CA LYS A 249 2.53 5.55 -2.93
C LYS A 249 3.88 5.69 -2.21
N PRO A 250 4.18 4.94 -1.12
CA PRO A 250 5.48 5.06 -0.45
C PRO A 250 6.65 4.73 -1.38
N LEU A 251 6.46 3.74 -2.26
CA LEU A 251 7.44 3.36 -3.26
C LEU A 251 7.57 4.42 -4.37
N ASP A 252 6.44 4.92 -4.87
CA ASP A 252 6.38 5.98 -5.88
C ASP A 252 7.07 7.27 -5.41
N ASP A 253 6.88 7.67 -4.15
CA ASP A 253 7.51 8.86 -3.56
C ASP A 253 9.05 8.73 -3.50
N ILE A 254 9.57 7.53 -3.21
CA ILE A 254 11.00 7.23 -3.25
C ILE A 254 11.53 7.34 -4.68
N PHE A 255 10.88 6.71 -5.66
CA PHE A 255 11.30 6.81 -7.05
C PHE A 255 11.26 8.24 -7.58
N LYS A 256 10.20 8.99 -7.27
CA LYS A 256 10.07 10.41 -7.64
C LYS A 256 11.25 11.23 -7.11
N THR A 257 11.58 11.06 -5.83
CA THR A 257 12.69 11.78 -5.21
C THR A 257 14.02 11.42 -5.87
N ALA A 258 14.28 10.13 -6.08
CA ALA A 258 15.54 9.68 -6.64
C ALA A 258 15.72 10.07 -8.11
N VAL A 259 14.66 9.97 -8.92
CA VAL A 259 14.70 10.38 -10.34
C VAL A 259 14.88 11.89 -10.48
N LYS A 260 14.25 12.71 -9.63
CA LYS A 260 14.52 14.15 -9.59
C LYS A 260 15.98 14.45 -9.33
N ASN A 261 16.54 13.84 -8.29
CA ASN A 261 17.94 14.03 -7.92
C ASN A 261 18.88 13.56 -9.05
N TYR A 262 18.58 12.43 -9.69
CA TYR A 262 19.31 11.95 -10.84
C TYR A 262 19.28 12.98 -11.98
N ILE A 263 18.11 13.45 -12.42
CA ILE A 263 17.97 14.43 -13.51
C ILE A 263 18.74 15.72 -13.20
N ILE A 264 18.64 16.25 -11.98
CA ILE A 264 19.34 17.47 -11.57
C ILE A 264 20.88 17.29 -11.64
N SER A 265 21.37 16.07 -11.41
CA SER A 265 22.81 15.78 -11.43
C SER A 265 23.41 15.59 -12.82
N GLN A 266 22.61 15.33 -13.85
CA GLN A 266 23.12 15.06 -15.20
C GLN A 266 23.34 16.34 -16.02
N LYS A 267 24.43 16.38 -16.79
CA LYS A 267 24.79 17.57 -17.58
C LYS A 267 23.87 17.78 -18.78
N GLU A 268 23.32 16.71 -19.32
CA GLU A 268 22.50 16.66 -20.51
C GLU A 268 21.17 17.41 -20.30
N PHE A 269 20.67 17.41 -19.06
CA PHE A 269 19.49 18.17 -18.66
C PHE A 269 19.80 19.64 -18.29
N GLN A 270 21.06 20.08 -18.33
CA GLN A 270 21.39 21.49 -18.11
C GLN A 270 20.69 22.37 -19.16
N ASN A 271 20.11 23.47 -18.68
CA ASN A 271 19.34 24.42 -19.48
C ASN A 271 18.07 23.84 -20.13
N ILE A 272 17.59 22.68 -19.67
CA ILE A 272 16.26 22.16 -20.03
C ILE A 272 15.31 22.47 -18.87
N SER A 273 14.20 23.14 -19.15
CA SER A 273 13.17 23.37 -18.15
C SER A 273 12.37 22.09 -17.92
N ILE A 274 12.68 21.36 -16.86
CA ILE A 274 11.95 20.15 -16.45
C ILE A 274 11.13 20.45 -15.19
N THR A 275 9.83 20.17 -15.25
CA THR A 275 8.94 20.21 -14.08
C THR A 275 8.17 18.90 -13.95
N TYR A 276 7.49 18.69 -12.83
CA TYR A 276 6.91 17.40 -12.48
C TYR A 276 5.42 17.52 -12.16
N ASN A 277 4.61 16.61 -12.67
CA ASN A 277 3.17 16.58 -12.44
C ASN A 277 2.80 15.90 -11.11
N ASP A 278 1.63 16.23 -10.58
CA ASP A 278 0.99 15.52 -9.45
C ASP A 278 0.32 14.23 -9.96
N THR A 279 1.13 13.35 -10.54
CA THR A 279 0.75 12.03 -11.06
C THR A 279 1.77 11.00 -10.60
N PRO A 280 1.41 9.70 -10.54
CA PRO A 280 2.40 8.67 -10.22
C PRO A 280 3.47 8.52 -11.31
N LEU A 281 4.70 8.30 -10.86
CA LEU A 281 5.84 7.98 -11.72
C LEU A 281 5.86 6.49 -12.03
N ILE A 282 5.46 5.64 -11.09
CA ILE A 282 5.36 4.20 -11.32
C ILE A 282 3.91 3.74 -11.48
N GLU A 283 3.69 2.80 -12.38
CA GLU A 283 2.43 2.06 -12.51
C GLU A 283 2.71 0.58 -12.28
N LYS A 284 1.94 -0.06 -11.40
CA LYS A 284 2.11 -1.49 -11.17
C LYS A 284 1.62 -2.29 -12.36
N GLU A 285 2.49 -3.14 -12.90
CA GLU A 285 2.17 -4.08 -13.97
C GLU A 285 1.77 -5.45 -13.40
N GLN A 286 2.50 -5.93 -12.39
CA GLN A 286 2.23 -7.21 -11.75
C GLN A 286 2.28 -7.05 -10.23
N ASN A 287 1.35 -7.71 -9.53
CA ASN A 287 1.41 -7.85 -8.08
C ASN A 287 2.61 -8.71 -7.69
N GLY A 288 3.28 -8.32 -6.61
CA GLY A 288 4.22 -9.22 -5.94
C GLY A 288 3.52 -10.42 -5.34
N ALA A 289 4.31 -11.41 -4.95
CA ALA A 289 3.83 -12.62 -4.29
C ALA A 289 3.26 -12.32 -2.89
N LEU A 290 3.72 -11.26 -2.22
CA LEU A 290 3.27 -10.87 -0.90
C LEU A 290 1.95 -10.09 -0.95
N THR A 291 0.97 -10.49 -0.15
CA THR A 291 -0.34 -9.84 -0.02
C THR A 291 -0.84 -9.87 1.42
N SER A 292 -1.91 -9.11 1.70
CA SER A 292 -2.59 -9.16 3.00
C SER A 292 -3.19 -10.53 3.36
N GLU A 293 -3.28 -11.49 2.43
CA GLU A 293 -3.85 -12.80 2.72
C GLU A 293 -2.80 -13.85 3.09
N ASN A 294 -1.52 -13.59 2.74
CA ASN A 294 -0.44 -14.57 2.91
C ASN A 294 0.76 -14.07 3.72
N LYS A 295 0.77 -12.78 4.11
CA LYS A 295 1.86 -12.21 4.90
C LYS A 295 1.83 -12.53 6.39
N GLY A 296 0.72 -13.07 6.90
CA GLY A 296 0.53 -13.34 8.32
C GLY A 296 -0.74 -14.16 8.63
N TYR A 297 -0.96 -14.44 9.90
CA TYR A 297 -2.17 -15.10 10.41
C TYR A 297 -2.91 -14.17 11.38
N ASP A 298 -4.17 -13.83 11.06
CA ASP A 298 -4.96 -12.83 11.77
C ASP A 298 -5.86 -13.40 12.87
N GLY A 299 -5.92 -14.73 13.01
CA GLY A 299 -6.76 -15.40 14.00
C GLY A 299 -8.25 -15.48 13.63
N LEU A 300 -8.65 -14.97 12.45
CA LEU A 300 -10.04 -14.92 11.99
C LEU A 300 -10.33 -15.83 10.79
N THR A 301 -9.30 -16.20 10.04
CA THR A 301 -9.44 -17.01 8.83
C THR A 301 -9.18 -18.50 9.09
N ASN A 302 -10.04 -19.35 8.54
CA ASN A 302 -9.97 -20.81 8.42
C ASN A 302 -9.45 -21.60 9.66
N SER A 303 -10.38 -22.18 10.42
CA SER A 303 -10.11 -23.00 11.63
C SER A 303 -9.13 -24.16 11.42
N ALA A 304 -8.92 -24.63 10.18
CA ALA A 304 -7.93 -25.66 9.85
C ALA A 304 -6.47 -25.20 10.01
N LYS A 305 -6.18 -23.88 9.87
CA LYS A 305 -4.82 -23.34 10.07
C LYS A 305 -4.51 -23.07 11.54
N GLN A 306 -5.52 -22.77 12.37
CA GLN A 306 -5.35 -22.31 13.75
C GLN A 306 -4.45 -23.23 14.56
N ASN A 307 -4.64 -24.56 14.47
CA ASN A 307 -3.85 -25.53 15.25
C ASN A 307 -2.38 -25.63 14.84
N LYS A 308 -2.01 -25.23 13.61
CA LYS A 308 -0.61 -25.29 13.11
C LYS A 308 0.18 -24.02 13.37
N VAL A 309 -0.52 -22.95 13.77
CA VAL A 309 0.05 -21.62 14.00
C VAL A 309 -0.04 -21.22 15.47
N LEU A 310 -0.40 -22.12 16.36
CA LEU A 310 -0.39 -21.84 17.81
C LEU A 310 1.03 -21.60 18.28
N LEU A 311 1.18 -20.76 19.31
CA LEU A 311 2.50 -20.41 19.86
C LEU A 311 3.27 -21.66 20.35
N GLN A 312 2.54 -22.66 20.84
CA GLN A 312 3.10 -23.96 21.24
C GLN A 312 3.67 -24.78 20.08
N GLU A 313 3.20 -24.59 18.84
CA GLU A 313 3.72 -25.32 17.67
C GLU A 313 5.09 -24.80 17.26
N TRP A 314 5.35 -23.50 17.45
CA TRP A 314 6.68 -22.92 17.29
C TRP A 314 7.61 -23.38 18.41
N ILE A 315 7.15 -23.25 19.65
CA ILE A 315 7.97 -23.49 20.85
C ILE A 315 8.22 -24.99 21.08
N GLY A 316 7.32 -25.84 20.56
CA GLY A 316 7.44 -27.29 20.45
C GLY A 316 7.27 -28.07 21.75
N GLU A 317 7.45 -29.40 21.67
CA GLU A 317 7.38 -30.33 22.79
C GLU A 317 8.39 -30.04 23.92
N LYS A 318 9.40 -29.19 23.66
CA LYS A 318 10.36 -28.71 24.66
C LYS A 318 9.70 -28.07 25.89
N MET A 319 8.42 -27.67 25.79
CA MET A 319 7.63 -27.11 26.91
C MET A 319 6.31 -27.85 27.21
N ASN A 320 6.01 -28.98 26.56
CA ASN A 320 4.71 -29.67 26.72
C ASN A 320 4.57 -30.52 28.00
N ASN A 321 5.62 -30.64 28.82
CA ASN A 321 5.64 -31.52 29.99
C ASN A 321 5.47 -30.80 31.34
N GLY A 322 4.72 -29.69 31.37
CA GLY A 322 4.45 -28.95 32.62
C GLY A 322 5.66 -28.21 33.20
N VAL A 323 6.77 -28.16 32.45
CA VAL A 323 7.89 -27.27 32.70
C VAL A 323 7.55 -25.97 32.00
N GLY A 324 7.40 -24.89 32.76
CA GLY A 324 6.98 -23.59 32.26
C GLY A 324 7.97 -23.01 31.26
N TRP A 325 7.82 -21.72 30.94
CA TRP A 325 8.68 -21.06 29.97
C TRP A 325 10.10 -20.82 30.51
N ASP A 326 10.50 -21.54 31.56
CA ASP A 326 11.84 -21.56 32.13
C ASP A 326 12.88 -22.12 31.15
N SER A 327 12.45 -22.87 30.12
CA SER A 327 13.30 -23.33 29.00
C SER A 327 13.31 -22.39 27.78
N ILE A 328 12.79 -21.16 27.91
CA ILE A 328 12.75 -20.17 26.81
C ILE A 328 14.14 -19.77 26.32
N ASP A 329 15.17 -19.97 27.14
CA ASP A 329 16.57 -19.73 26.79
C ASP A 329 17.09 -20.69 25.72
N ASP A 330 16.45 -21.85 25.54
CA ASP A 330 16.83 -22.85 24.52
C ASP A 330 16.17 -22.60 23.15
N ILE A 331 15.25 -21.64 23.06
CA ILE A 331 14.59 -21.25 21.81
C ILE A 331 15.46 -20.26 21.06
N LYS A 332 15.76 -20.57 19.80
CA LYS A 332 16.56 -19.70 18.94
C LYS A 332 15.66 -18.85 18.06
N PRO A 333 16.09 -17.62 17.70
CA PRO A 333 15.39 -16.82 16.69
C PRO A 333 15.21 -17.55 15.36
N THR A 334 16.14 -18.44 14.97
CA THR A 334 16.03 -19.25 13.75
C THR A 334 14.86 -20.22 13.79
N ASP A 335 14.50 -20.73 14.97
CA ASP A 335 13.34 -21.61 15.13
C ASP A 335 12.04 -20.84 14.78
N PHE A 336 12.00 -19.53 15.08
CA PHE A 336 10.89 -18.66 14.69
C PHE A 336 10.82 -18.46 13.19
N VAL A 337 11.98 -18.23 12.56
CA VAL A 337 12.06 -18.05 11.11
C VAL A 337 11.48 -19.26 10.40
N ASP A 338 11.92 -20.46 10.78
CA ASP A 338 11.43 -21.72 10.20
C ASP A 338 9.94 -21.93 10.48
N PHE A 339 9.49 -21.70 11.71
CA PHE A 339 8.07 -21.80 12.06
C PHE A 339 7.21 -20.84 11.23
N TYR A 340 7.61 -19.58 11.16
CA TYR A 340 6.84 -18.53 10.49
C TYR A 340 6.75 -18.83 8.99
N LYS A 341 7.87 -19.18 8.36
CA LYS A 341 7.91 -19.55 6.94
C LYS A 341 7.10 -20.81 6.66
N ASN A 342 7.14 -21.83 7.50
CA ASN A 342 6.44 -23.08 7.19
C ASN A 342 4.93 -23.03 7.48
N ASN A 343 4.50 -22.25 8.48
CA ASN A 343 3.14 -22.34 9.01
C ASN A 343 2.33 -21.05 8.87
N VAL A 344 2.97 -19.88 9.01
CA VAL A 344 2.28 -18.58 9.06
C VAL A 344 2.28 -17.90 7.69
N GLY A 345 3.46 -17.64 7.13
CA GLY A 345 3.67 -17.02 5.82
C GLY A 345 4.55 -17.86 4.89
N PRO A 346 4.04 -18.95 4.29
CA PRO A 346 4.76 -19.77 3.30
C PRO A 346 5.32 -19.02 2.10
N VAL A 347 4.77 -17.84 1.80
CA VAL A 347 5.28 -16.95 0.76
C VAL A 347 6.75 -16.55 0.98
N PHE A 348 7.23 -16.53 2.23
CA PHE A 348 8.60 -16.18 2.58
C PHE A 348 9.61 -17.32 2.39
N ASN A 349 9.16 -18.51 1.99
CA ASN A 349 10.04 -19.63 1.66
C ASN A 349 10.48 -19.54 0.19
N VAL A 350 11.47 -18.69 -0.06
CA VAL A 350 11.95 -18.33 -1.40
C VAL A 350 13.33 -18.90 -1.71
N ASP A 351 13.63 -19.09 -3.00
CA ASP A 351 14.95 -19.49 -3.49
C ASP A 351 15.97 -18.37 -3.28
N ASP A 352 17.21 -18.73 -2.92
CA ASP A 352 18.29 -17.78 -2.63
C ASP A 352 18.65 -16.90 -3.84
N ASN A 353 18.47 -17.40 -5.07
CA ASN A 353 18.84 -16.71 -6.31
C ASN A 353 17.71 -15.84 -6.88
N VAL A 354 16.47 -16.08 -6.48
CA VAL A 354 15.29 -15.37 -7.00
C VAL A 354 14.76 -14.37 -5.99
N GLY A 355 14.73 -14.76 -4.71
CA GLY A 355 14.10 -13.96 -3.65
C GLY A 355 12.58 -13.92 -3.76
N LEU A 356 11.98 -13.03 -2.97
CA LEU A 356 10.55 -12.76 -2.96
C LEU A 356 10.23 -11.60 -3.89
N ASP A 357 9.43 -11.85 -4.92
CA ASP A 357 8.91 -10.81 -5.80
C ASP A 357 7.92 -9.89 -5.05
N LEU A 358 8.25 -8.62 -4.96
CA LEU A 358 7.44 -7.56 -4.35
C LEU A 358 6.58 -6.82 -5.39
N GLY A 359 6.79 -7.10 -6.68
CA GLY A 359 6.02 -6.59 -7.79
C GLY A 359 6.89 -6.07 -8.93
N THR A 360 6.24 -5.92 -10.08
CA THR A 360 6.84 -5.34 -11.29
C THR A 360 6.12 -4.04 -11.66
N PHE A 361 6.89 -2.99 -11.95
CA PHE A 361 6.40 -1.63 -12.12
C PHE A 361 6.91 -0.97 -13.41
N LYS A 362 6.01 -0.35 -14.17
CA LYS A 362 6.33 0.49 -15.33
C LYS A 362 6.61 1.92 -14.93
N ILE A 363 7.45 2.61 -15.70
CA ILE A 363 7.76 4.03 -15.50
C ILE A 363 6.94 4.90 -16.44
N LYS A 364 6.12 5.79 -15.86
CA LYS A 364 5.20 6.69 -16.56
C LYS A 364 5.88 7.99 -16.95
N LEU A 365 5.80 8.33 -18.23
CA LEU A 365 6.29 9.61 -18.75
C LEU A 365 5.40 10.79 -18.33
N ASN A 366 4.12 10.53 -18.02
CA ASN A 366 3.15 11.52 -17.54
C ASN A 366 3.59 12.29 -16.28
N TYR A 367 4.60 11.78 -15.57
CA TYR A 367 5.21 12.49 -14.45
C TYR A 367 6.03 13.70 -14.88
N PHE A 368 6.60 13.71 -16.08
CA PHE A 368 7.53 14.73 -16.55
C PHE A 368 6.85 15.77 -17.43
N ASN A 369 7.32 17.00 -17.30
CA ASN A 369 7.09 18.05 -18.28
C ASN A 369 8.41 18.60 -18.78
N ILE A 370 8.50 18.88 -20.07
CA ILE A 370 9.67 19.53 -20.68
C ILE A 370 9.19 20.83 -21.34
N TYR A 371 9.73 21.97 -20.92
CA TYR A 371 9.30 23.29 -21.36
C TYR A 371 7.78 23.50 -21.26
N GLY A 372 7.16 22.95 -20.21
CA GLY A 372 5.72 23.00 -19.95
C GLY A 372 4.90 21.91 -20.66
N LEU A 373 5.41 21.26 -21.71
CA LEU A 373 4.74 20.16 -22.40
C LEU A 373 4.65 18.93 -21.48
N GLY A 374 3.44 18.43 -21.25
CA GLY A 374 3.24 17.18 -20.51
C GLY A 374 3.54 15.98 -21.39
N LEU A 375 4.45 15.12 -20.96
CA LEU A 375 4.78 13.91 -21.72
C LEU A 375 3.73 12.82 -21.50
N SER A 376 3.68 11.84 -22.40
CA SER A 376 2.74 10.72 -22.31
C SER A 376 3.39 9.40 -22.70
N GLY A 377 2.90 8.30 -22.14
CA GLY A 377 3.38 6.96 -22.42
C GLY A 377 4.25 6.42 -21.28
N ASN A 378 5.09 5.44 -21.60
CA ASN A 378 6.01 4.80 -20.67
C ASN A 378 7.44 4.94 -21.16
N VAL A 379 8.40 4.89 -20.24
CA VAL A 379 9.81 4.69 -20.60
C VAL A 379 9.93 3.32 -21.26
N THR A 380 10.73 3.22 -22.32
CA THR A 380 10.99 1.94 -23.01
C THR A 380 12.42 1.45 -22.81
N ASN A 381 12.62 0.13 -22.90
CA ASN A 381 13.90 -0.55 -22.86
C ASN A 381 14.61 -0.51 -24.24
N LYS A 382 15.75 -1.20 -24.38
CA LYS A 382 16.53 -1.23 -25.63
C LYS A 382 15.80 -1.90 -26.80
N ASP A 383 14.82 -2.74 -26.50
CA ASP A 383 13.99 -3.46 -27.47
C ASP A 383 12.69 -2.70 -27.80
N ASN A 384 12.56 -1.46 -27.30
CA ASN A 384 11.40 -0.60 -27.46
C ASN A 384 10.10 -1.15 -26.81
N GLU A 385 10.26 -2.01 -25.81
CA GLU A 385 9.17 -2.47 -24.93
C GLU A 385 9.11 -1.60 -23.67
N ASP A 386 7.99 -1.59 -22.95
CA ASP A 386 7.87 -0.85 -21.68
C ASP A 386 8.99 -1.26 -20.72
N ALA A 387 9.77 -0.30 -20.23
CA ALA A 387 10.78 -0.53 -19.21
C ALA A 387 10.09 -0.81 -17.88
N THR A 388 10.50 -1.90 -17.25
CA THR A 388 9.94 -2.37 -15.99
C THR A 388 11.03 -2.43 -14.92
N ILE A 389 10.61 -2.26 -13.67
CA ILE A 389 11.42 -2.49 -12.49
C ILE A 389 10.78 -3.63 -11.72
N THR A 390 11.52 -4.73 -11.53
CA THR A 390 11.09 -5.81 -10.66
C THR A 390 11.83 -5.70 -9.33
N LEU A 391 11.06 -5.61 -8.25
CA LEU A 391 11.61 -5.52 -6.90
C LEU A 391 11.61 -6.89 -6.26
N ASN A 392 12.79 -7.37 -5.87
CA ASN A 392 12.93 -8.64 -5.18
C ASN A 392 13.53 -8.43 -3.79
N LEU A 393 13.07 -9.20 -2.82
CA LEU A 393 13.65 -9.23 -1.49
C LEU A 393 14.38 -10.57 -1.28
N SER A 394 15.69 -10.50 -1.07
CA SER A 394 16.49 -11.72 -0.85
C SER A 394 16.07 -12.50 0.40
N ARG A 395 16.31 -13.81 0.37
CA ARG A 395 16.08 -14.68 1.54
C ARG A 395 16.83 -14.19 2.78
N ALA A 396 18.09 -13.77 2.62
CA ALA A 396 18.91 -13.28 3.73
C ALA A 396 18.30 -12.04 4.39
N ALA A 397 17.76 -11.10 3.60
CA ALA A 397 17.10 -9.90 4.11
C ALA A 397 15.78 -10.24 4.84
N ILE A 398 15.03 -11.24 4.37
CA ILE A 398 13.83 -11.78 5.03
C ILE A 398 14.21 -12.44 6.36
N ASP A 399 15.19 -13.34 6.34
CA ASP A 399 15.64 -14.10 7.51
C ASP A 399 16.15 -13.18 8.61
N LYS A 400 16.89 -12.11 8.25
CA LYS A 400 17.35 -11.11 9.21
C LYS A 400 16.18 -10.47 9.97
N LYS A 401 15.16 -9.97 9.26
CA LYS A 401 14.03 -9.28 9.90
C LYS A 401 13.14 -10.23 10.69
N LEU A 402 12.90 -11.43 10.18
CA LEU A 402 12.16 -12.46 10.93
C LEU A 402 12.94 -12.90 12.19
N ALA A 403 14.26 -13.06 12.11
CA ALA A 403 15.09 -13.39 13.28
C ALA A 403 15.09 -12.25 14.31
N ASN A 404 15.17 -10.98 13.89
CA ASN A 404 15.05 -9.83 14.79
C ASN A 404 13.68 -9.84 15.49
N TRP A 405 12.61 -10.08 14.74
CA TRP A 405 11.27 -10.18 15.32
C TRP A 405 11.13 -11.35 16.30
N GLY A 406 11.62 -12.54 15.94
CA GLY A 406 11.64 -13.71 16.82
C GLY A 406 12.43 -13.46 18.11
N LYS A 407 13.58 -12.79 18.02
CA LYS A 407 14.38 -12.39 19.19
C LYS A 407 13.59 -11.45 20.11
N ILE A 408 12.85 -10.48 19.55
CA ILE A 408 12.01 -9.58 20.33
C ILE A 408 10.88 -10.34 21.03
N ILE A 409 10.20 -11.27 20.33
CA ILE A 409 9.13 -12.08 20.95
C ILE A 409 9.69 -12.93 22.09
N ILE A 410 10.84 -13.59 21.89
CA ILE A 410 11.52 -14.37 22.92
C ILE A 410 11.83 -13.49 24.15
N GLN A 411 12.33 -12.26 23.96
CA GLN A 411 12.60 -11.35 25.08
C GLN A 411 11.33 -10.84 25.76
N PHE A 412 10.26 -10.59 25.00
CA PHE A 412 8.95 -10.24 25.58
C PHE A 412 8.43 -11.34 26.50
N ILE A 413 8.57 -12.60 26.09
CA ILE A 413 8.22 -13.76 26.92
C ILE A 413 9.07 -13.82 28.20
N LYS A 414 10.38 -13.58 28.10
CA LYS A 414 11.29 -13.54 29.27
C LYS A 414 10.94 -12.41 30.24
N TYR A 415 10.60 -11.24 29.70
CA TYR A 415 10.08 -10.11 30.47
C TYR A 415 8.80 -10.50 31.22
N ALA A 416 7.91 -11.24 30.57
CA ALA A 416 6.70 -11.78 31.17
C ALA A 416 6.95 -13.02 32.06
N LYS A 417 8.18 -13.19 32.59
CA LYS A 417 8.67 -14.23 33.53
C LYS A 417 8.08 -15.63 33.31
N GLY A 418 7.83 -15.96 32.05
CA GLY A 418 7.20 -17.19 31.62
C GLY A 418 5.73 -17.40 32.03
N GLY A 419 5.11 -18.41 31.43
CA GLY A 419 3.83 -18.98 31.88
C GLY A 419 3.77 -20.49 31.69
N THR A 420 2.71 -21.05 31.15
CA THR A 420 2.68 -22.44 30.69
C THR A 420 1.57 -22.60 29.65
N PHE A 421 1.66 -23.62 28.79
CA PHE A 421 0.52 -24.04 27.97
C PHE A 421 -0.33 -24.99 28.81
N ILE A 422 -1.51 -24.56 29.27
CA ILE A 422 -2.46 -25.43 29.96
C ILE A 422 -3.56 -25.80 28.98
N SER A 423 -3.39 -26.89 28.22
CA SER A 423 -4.39 -27.45 27.30
C SER A 423 -4.93 -26.46 26.26
N SER A 424 -5.83 -25.57 26.69
CA SER A 424 -6.55 -24.55 25.93
C SER A 424 -6.16 -23.11 26.32
N PHE A 425 -5.02 -22.87 26.99
CA PHE A 425 -4.63 -21.54 27.47
C PHE A 425 -3.17 -21.19 27.21
N VAL A 426 -2.94 -19.94 26.82
CA VAL A 426 -1.64 -19.27 26.89
C VAL A 426 -1.58 -18.45 28.19
N GLU A 427 -0.79 -18.90 29.16
CA GLU A 427 -0.53 -18.14 30.40
C GLU A 427 0.71 -17.25 30.25
N PHE A 428 0.66 -16.02 30.76
CA PHE A 428 1.85 -15.18 31.02
C PHE A 428 1.86 -14.74 32.49
N ARG A 429 3.03 -14.77 33.14
CA ARG A 429 3.14 -14.46 34.58
C ARG A 429 3.99 -13.23 34.83
N PHE A 430 3.38 -12.20 35.40
CA PHE A 430 4.08 -10.94 35.62
C PHE A 430 4.52 -10.78 37.07
N PRO A 431 5.62 -10.04 37.34
CA PRO A 431 5.92 -9.58 38.69
C PRO A 431 4.71 -8.86 39.30
N ASN A 432 4.50 -9.00 40.61
CA ASN A 432 3.30 -8.47 41.29
C ASN A 432 3.05 -6.98 41.00
N LYS A 433 4.11 -6.16 40.94
CA LYS A 433 4.02 -4.73 40.59
C LYS A 433 3.46 -4.49 39.18
N THR A 434 3.89 -5.28 38.20
CA THR A 434 3.41 -5.21 36.82
C THR A 434 1.99 -5.75 36.73
N PHE A 435 1.69 -6.88 37.38
CA PHE A 435 0.36 -7.47 37.38
C PHE A 435 -0.71 -6.56 38.01
N LYS A 436 -0.39 -5.82 39.08
CA LYS A 436 -1.30 -4.80 39.63
C LYS A 436 -1.69 -3.75 38.59
N LYS A 437 -0.74 -3.28 37.77
CA LYS A 437 -1.03 -2.35 36.67
C LYS A 437 -1.87 -3.02 35.57
N VAL A 438 -1.63 -4.30 35.28
CA VAL A 438 -2.47 -5.09 34.35
C VAL A 438 -3.93 -5.08 34.81
N LEU A 439 -4.21 -5.32 36.09
CA LEU A 439 -5.56 -5.26 36.66
C LEU A 439 -6.19 -3.88 36.50
N GLU A 440 -5.45 -2.81 36.82
CA GLU A 440 -5.92 -1.43 36.65
C GLU A 440 -6.27 -1.12 35.19
N GLN A 441 -5.43 -1.54 34.25
CA GLN A 441 -5.68 -1.35 32.82
C GLN A 441 -6.88 -2.15 32.32
N ASN A 442 -7.05 -3.40 32.79
CA ASN A 442 -8.20 -4.24 32.44
C ASN A 442 -9.52 -3.60 32.90
N LYS A 443 -9.55 -3.03 34.12
CA LYS A 443 -10.72 -2.33 34.65
C LYS A 443 -11.08 -1.09 33.82
N LYS A 444 -10.07 -0.35 33.36
CA LYS A 444 -10.22 0.85 32.54
C LYS A 444 -10.82 0.53 31.16
N ASP A 445 -10.04 -0.03 30.24
CA ASP A 445 -10.46 -0.27 28.84
C ASP A 445 -10.21 -1.73 28.37
N GLY A 446 -10.16 -2.67 29.31
CA GLY A 446 -10.01 -4.10 29.00
C GLY A 446 -8.67 -4.45 28.36
N LEU A 447 -8.70 -5.48 27.51
CA LEU A 447 -7.52 -6.08 26.91
C LEU A 447 -6.67 -5.10 26.11
N GLN A 448 -7.29 -4.11 25.45
CA GLN A 448 -6.58 -3.11 24.66
C GLN A 448 -5.62 -2.27 25.54
N SER A 449 -6.08 -1.79 26.69
CA SER A 449 -5.22 -0.97 27.57
C SER A 449 -4.15 -1.82 28.23
N VAL A 450 -4.48 -3.08 28.56
CA VAL A 450 -3.52 -4.05 29.09
C VAL A 450 -2.37 -4.25 28.10
N ILE A 451 -2.68 -4.54 26.84
CA ILE A 451 -1.69 -4.74 25.78
C ILE A 451 -0.83 -3.48 25.58
N ASN A 452 -1.46 -2.31 25.47
CA ASN A 452 -0.73 -1.04 25.30
C ASN A 452 0.25 -0.79 26.46
N PHE A 453 -0.18 -1.08 27.69
CA PHE A 453 0.67 -0.98 28.86
C PHE A 453 1.83 -1.99 28.79
N LEU A 454 1.55 -3.27 28.53
CA LEU A 454 2.58 -4.32 28.51
C LEU A 454 3.64 -4.06 27.45
N VAL A 455 3.26 -3.64 26.24
CA VAL A 455 4.21 -3.27 25.19
C VAL A 455 5.08 -2.10 25.63
N LYS A 456 4.47 -1.06 26.22
CA LYS A 456 5.22 0.10 26.71
C LYS A 456 6.16 -0.28 27.86
N ASP A 457 5.71 -1.08 28.83
CA ASP A 457 6.51 -1.48 29.99
C ASP A 457 7.67 -2.39 29.54
N PHE A 458 7.42 -3.33 28.62
CA PHE A 458 8.46 -4.16 27.99
C PHE A 458 9.51 -3.32 27.24
N LYS A 459 9.11 -2.38 26.37
CA LYS A 459 10.06 -1.54 25.64
C LYS A 459 10.95 -0.67 26.55
N ASN A 460 10.54 -0.46 27.81
CA ASN A 460 11.32 0.26 28.82
C ASN A 460 12.05 -0.68 29.81
N SER A 461 11.95 -2.00 29.65
CA SER A 461 12.58 -2.97 30.53
C SER A 461 14.02 -3.28 30.12
N ASP A 462 14.76 -3.91 31.04
CA ASP A 462 16.13 -4.33 30.77
C ASP A 462 16.19 -5.43 29.69
N GLU A 463 15.17 -6.29 29.60
CA GLU A 463 15.06 -7.36 28.59
C GLU A 463 14.91 -6.82 27.16
N ALA A 464 14.48 -5.57 26.97
CA ALA A 464 14.33 -4.96 25.66
C ALA A 464 15.57 -4.17 25.20
N LYS A 465 16.58 -4.01 26.06
CA LYS A 465 17.81 -3.28 25.73
C LYS A 465 18.51 -3.93 24.54
N ASP A 466 19.04 -3.09 23.65
CA ASP A 466 19.85 -3.49 22.49
C ASP A 466 19.14 -4.41 21.48
N LEU A 467 17.80 -4.46 21.50
CA LEU A 467 17.01 -5.15 20.48
C LEU A 467 16.94 -4.32 19.20
N GLU A 468 17.56 -4.83 18.13
CA GLU A 468 17.38 -4.29 16.78
C GLU A 468 15.90 -4.37 16.39
N ASP A 469 15.40 -3.35 15.68
CA ASP A 469 14.02 -3.25 15.20
C ASP A 469 12.92 -3.25 16.28
N LEU A 470 13.25 -3.00 17.56
CA LEU A 470 12.27 -2.95 18.65
C LEU A 470 11.12 -1.95 18.40
N ASP A 471 11.38 -0.86 17.70
CA ASP A 471 10.37 0.16 17.37
C ASP A 471 9.27 -0.39 16.46
N LEU A 472 9.58 -1.37 15.61
CA LEU A 472 8.63 -2.03 14.71
C LEU A 472 7.71 -3.01 15.45
N PHE A 473 8.12 -3.49 16.62
CA PHE A 473 7.37 -4.47 17.39
C PHE A 473 6.18 -3.84 18.13
N ASN A 474 5.05 -4.53 18.08
CA ASN A 474 3.88 -4.24 18.89
C ASN A 474 3.08 -5.51 19.18
N ILE A 475 2.16 -5.42 20.13
CA ILE A 475 1.09 -6.38 20.33
C ILE A 475 -0.20 -5.63 20.08
N LYS A 476 -1.09 -6.17 19.25
CA LYS A 476 -2.36 -5.50 18.90
C LYS A 476 -3.52 -6.47 19.00
N LEU A 477 -4.68 -5.93 19.34
CA LEU A 477 -5.94 -6.59 19.01
C LEU A 477 -6.21 -6.47 17.52
N HIS A 478 -6.88 -7.47 16.97
CA HIS A 478 -7.36 -7.37 15.60
C HIS A 478 -8.24 -6.12 15.43
N PRO A 479 -7.95 -5.22 14.46
CA PRO A 479 -8.63 -3.93 14.36
C PRO A 479 -10.15 -4.00 14.19
N LEU A 480 -10.63 -5.10 13.60
CA LEU A 480 -12.06 -5.36 13.36
C LEU A 480 -12.78 -6.04 14.53
N LEU A 481 -12.08 -6.37 15.62
CA LEU A 481 -12.62 -7.15 16.73
C LEU A 481 -12.88 -6.29 17.97
N SER A 482 -13.64 -6.89 18.88
CA SER A 482 -14.02 -6.27 20.14
C SER A 482 -12.82 -6.03 21.06
N LYS A 483 -13.03 -5.17 22.06
CA LYS A 483 -12.06 -4.87 23.13
C LYS A 483 -12.53 -5.52 24.43
N PRO A 484 -12.38 -6.85 24.58
CA PRO A 484 -13.00 -7.55 25.70
C PRO A 484 -12.35 -7.18 27.03
N LYS A 485 -13.15 -7.17 28.10
CA LYS A 485 -12.65 -7.13 29.48
C LYS A 485 -12.39 -8.54 29.95
N GLY A 486 -11.24 -8.76 30.58
CA GLY A 486 -10.89 -10.03 31.18
C GLY A 486 -11.64 -10.22 32.49
N ILE A 487 -11.89 -11.47 32.84
CA ILE A 487 -12.58 -11.87 34.07
C ILE A 487 -11.53 -12.09 35.15
N GLU A 488 -11.65 -11.37 36.26
CA GLU A 488 -10.84 -11.61 37.44
C GLU A 488 -11.30 -12.91 38.11
N GLN A 489 -10.39 -13.86 38.27
CA GLN A 489 -10.64 -15.13 38.96
C GLN A 489 -9.72 -15.21 40.19
N ASN A 490 -10.25 -15.80 41.27
CA ASN A 490 -9.54 -15.93 42.54
C ASN A 490 -9.78 -17.31 43.15
N TRP A 491 -9.24 -18.34 42.49
CA TRP A 491 -9.44 -19.74 42.89
C TRP A 491 -8.32 -20.21 43.83
N SER A 492 -7.09 -19.77 43.60
CA SER A 492 -5.91 -20.04 44.44
C SER A 492 -4.84 -18.94 44.38
N TRP A 493 -4.91 -18.09 43.36
CA TRP A 493 -4.13 -16.85 43.18
C TRP A 493 -4.97 -15.89 42.33
N LEU A 494 -4.62 -14.61 42.35
CA LEU A 494 -5.30 -13.60 41.54
C LEU A 494 -4.85 -13.72 40.08
N GLU A 495 -5.80 -13.93 39.18
CA GLU A 495 -5.58 -14.06 37.75
C GLU A 495 -6.63 -13.31 36.93
N ILE A 496 -6.29 -12.97 35.70
CA ILE A 496 -7.22 -12.39 34.73
C ILE A 496 -7.28 -13.32 33.52
N VAL A 497 -8.48 -13.69 33.12
CA VAL A 497 -8.72 -14.67 32.06
C VAL A 497 -9.53 -14.04 30.93
N TRP A 498 -9.12 -14.32 29.69
CA TRP A 498 -9.88 -14.09 28.47
C TRP A 498 -10.10 -15.43 27.77
N ASP A 499 -11.32 -15.97 27.83
CA ASP A 499 -11.60 -17.33 27.35
C ASP A 499 -12.97 -17.45 26.68
N TYR A 500 -13.52 -18.67 26.63
CA TYR A 500 -14.82 -18.99 26.06
C TYR A 500 -16.00 -18.27 26.76
N GLN A 501 -15.83 -17.79 27.98
CA GLN A 501 -16.85 -16.98 28.67
C GLN A 501 -16.99 -15.60 28.04
N ILE A 502 -15.97 -15.16 27.30
CA ILE A 502 -16.03 -13.96 26.46
C ILE A 502 -16.59 -14.36 25.10
N THR A 503 -17.91 -14.20 24.96
CA THR A 503 -18.65 -14.60 23.75
C THR A 503 -18.35 -13.74 22.53
N THR A 504 -17.78 -12.54 22.74
CA THR A 504 -17.42 -11.64 21.66
C THR A 504 -16.09 -12.06 21.04
N PRO A 505 -15.98 -12.18 19.70
CA PRO A 505 -14.74 -12.60 19.07
C PRO A 505 -13.59 -11.60 19.34
N TRP A 506 -12.39 -12.15 19.53
CA TRP A 506 -11.16 -11.41 19.76
C TRP A 506 -9.93 -12.21 19.32
N ALA A 507 -8.85 -11.50 19.00
CA ALA A 507 -7.57 -12.10 18.61
C ALA A 507 -6.45 -11.14 19.00
N MET A 508 -5.38 -11.69 19.58
CA MET A 508 -4.17 -10.96 19.92
C MET A 508 -3.03 -11.39 19.03
N MET A 509 -2.31 -10.39 18.52
CA MET A 509 -1.29 -10.61 17.52
C MET A 509 -0.01 -9.91 17.94
N PHE A 510 1.11 -10.59 17.75
CA PHE A 510 2.37 -9.90 17.57
C PHE A 510 2.33 -9.23 16.19
N THR A 511 2.76 -7.98 16.11
CA THR A 511 2.87 -7.26 14.84
C THR A 511 4.27 -6.69 14.68
N PHE A 512 4.76 -6.61 13.45
CA PHE A 512 6.09 -6.12 13.14
C PHE A 512 6.08 -5.26 11.87
N GLY A 513 6.28 -3.96 12.05
CA GLY A 513 6.26 -2.94 11.00
C GLY A 513 5.51 -1.68 11.43
N GLU A 514 5.54 -0.65 10.59
CA GLU A 514 4.96 0.66 10.91
C GLU A 514 3.43 0.63 11.07
N SER A 515 2.76 -0.22 10.30
CA SER A 515 1.30 -0.36 10.33
C SER A 515 0.85 -1.82 10.25
N PHE A 516 -0.40 -2.08 10.65
CA PHE A 516 -1.00 -3.40 10.50
C PHE A 516 -1.16 -3.80 9.02
N ASP A 517 -1.55 -2.84 8.18
CA ASP A 517 -1.80 -3.06 6.75
C ASP A 517 -0.51 -3.16 5.93
N GLY A 518 0.62 -2.61 6.40
CA GLY A 518 1.91 -2.68 5.70
C GLY A 518 2.84 -3.76 6.24
N GLY A 519 2.80 -4.04 7.55
CA GLY A 519 3.72 -4.96 8.23
C GLY A 519 3.26 -6.41 8.28
N LEU A 520 3.98 -7.18 9.10
CA LEU A 520 3.71 -8.59 9.39
C LEU A 520 2.89 -8.73 10.68
N TYR A 521 2.16 -9.84 10.78
CA TYR A 521 1.37 -10.14 11.96
C TYR A 521 1.23 -11.64 12.19
N TYR A 522 1.17 -11.99 13.47
CA TYR A 522 1.07 -13.35 13.94
C TYR A 522 0.13 -13.42 15.14
N SER A 523 -1.08 -13.90 14.90
CA SER A 523 -2.06 -14.22 15.95
C SER A 523 -1.62 -15.45 16.70
N PHE A 524 -1.22 -15.26 17.95
CA PHE A 524 -0.77 -16.33 18.83
C PHE A 524 -1.89 -16.83 19.76
N VAL A 525 -2.99 -16.08 19.86
CA VAL A 525 -4.21 -16.47 20.56
C VAL A 525 -5.42 -15.79 19.95
N SER A 526 -6.49 -16.55 19.74
CA SER A 526 -7.78 -16.02 19.28
C SER A 526 -8.95 -16.85 19.78
N SER A 527 -10.09 -16.17 19.97
CA SER A 527 -11.39 -16.75 20.22
C SER A 527 -12.34 -16.27 19.12
N PRO A 528 -12.79 -17.15 18.21
CA PRO A 528 -13.69 -16.76 17.12
C PRO A 528 -15.16 -16.59 17.55
N GLY A 529 -15.46 -16.71 18.85
CA GLY A 529 -16.83 -16.71 19.39
C GLY A 529 -17.37 -18.11 19.68
N SER A 530 -18.62 -18.20 20.15
CA SER A 530 -19.20 -19.41 20.76
C SER A 530 -18.96 -20.70 19.96
N ASN A 531 -18.33 -21.69 20.63
CA ASN A 531 -18.22 -23.11 20.27
C ASN A 531 -17.25 -23.57 19.17
N SER A 532 -16.25 -22.79 18.74
CA SER A 532 -15.13 -23.35 17.97
C SER A 532 -13.77 -22.79 18.38
N GLY A 533 -12.77 -23.66 18.54
CA GLY A 533 -11.36 -23.29 18.79
C GLY A 533 -11.07 -22.64 20.14
N LYS A 534 -10.96 -23.44 21.21
CA LYS A 534 -10.76 -22.99 22.60
C LYS A 534 -9.28 -22.65 22.87
N MET A 535 -8.77 -21.49 22.43
CA MET A 535 -7.54 -20.96 23.02
C MET A 535 -7.82 -19.66 23.78
N GLY A 536 -7.84 -19.76 25.11
CA GLY A 536 -7.92 -18.63 26.01
C GLY A 536 -6.54 -18.07 26.34
N MET A 537 -6.54 -16.93 27.00
CA MET A 537 -5.35 -16.28 27.54
C MET A 537 -5.55 -16.01 29.03
N GLN A 538 -4.48 -16.17 29.80
CA GLN A 538 -4.48 -15.93 31.23
C GLN A 538 -3.25 -15.11 31.62
N PHE A 539 -3.44 -14.08 32.44
CA PHE A 539 -2.37 -13.36 33.12
C PHE A 539 -2.43 -13.62 34.61
N SER A 540 -1.29 -13.92 35.24
CA SER A 540 -1.19 -14.20 36.68
C SER A 540 0.09 -13.62 37.28
N ILE A 541 0.26 -13.77 38.60
CA ILE A 541 1.46 -13.33 39.34
C ILE A 541 2.55 -14.40 39.26
N ALA A 542 3.79 -14.01 38.93
CA ALA A 542 4.94 -14.91 38.80
C ALA A 542 5.39 -15.55 40.12
N GLU A 543 5.46 -14.77 41.20
CA GLU A 543 5.80 -15.25 42.53
C GLU A 543 4.59 -15.93 43.16
N ARG A 544 4.47 -17.24 42.98
CA ARG A 544 3.51 -18.08 43.71
C ARG A 544 3.95 -18.24 45.17
N THR A 545 3.94 -17.17 45.96
CA THR A 545 3.97 -17.33 47.41
C THR A 545 2.69 -18.02 47.82
N LYS A 546 2.79 -19.24 48.37
CA LYS A 546 1.72 -19.81 49.17
C LYS A 546 1.32 -18.76 50.20
N ILE A 547 0.07 -18.31 50.12
CA ILE A 547 -0.57 -17.67 51.27
C ILE A 547 -0.77 -18.83 52.24
N GLU A 548 0.06 -18.91 53.28
CA GLU A 548 -0.19 -19.81 54.42
C GLU A 548 -1.44 -19.39 55.18
#